data_AF-A0A5M3WG67-F1
#
_entry.id   AF-A0A5M3WG67-F1
#
_cell.length_a   1.000
_cell.length_b   1.000
_cell.length_c   1.000
_cell.angle_alpha   90.00
_cell.angle_beta   90.00
_cell.angle_gamma   90.00
#
_symmetry.space_group_name_H-M   'P 1'
#
loop_
_entity.id
_entity.type
_entity.pdbx_description
1 polymer ?
#
loop_
_entity_poly.entity_id
_entity_poly.type
_entity_poly.pdbx_seq_one_letter_code
_entity_poly.pdbx_strand_id
1 'polypeptide(L)'
;MVWADGSHERVEVILLAIGYRPDLPYLAELGALDDRGVPRQRPGVFTTHPRLGYLGLKWQRAAASNSLRGVGRDARYQARRW
;
A
#
# COMPACT_ATOMS: atom_id res chain seq x y z
N MET A 1 -20.05 -22.46 -6.86
CA MET A 1 -19.61 -21.29 -7.62
C MET A 1 -20.44 -21.20 -8.89
N VAL A 2 -20.84 -19.99 -9.30
CA VAL A 2 -21.57 -19.76 -10.56
C VAL A 2 -20.70 -18.88 -11.42
N TRP A 3 -20.47 -19.31 -12.65
CA TRP A 3 -19.65 -18.60 -13.63
C TRP A 3 -20.50 -17.63 -14.46
N ALA A 4 -19.85 -16.71 -15.16
CA ALA A 4 -20.53 -15.67 -15.94
C ALA A 4 -21.41 -16.22 -17.08
N ASP A 5 -21.13 -17.44 -17.54
CA ASP A 5 -21.91 -18.17 -18.55
C ASP A 5 -23.10 -18.96 -17.96
N GLY A 6 -23.33 -18.85 -16.65
CA GLY A 6 -24.38 -19.57 -15.94
C GLY A 6 -24.02 -21.01 -15.57
N SER A 7 -22.81 -21.49 -15.89
CA SER A 7 -22.37 -22.81 -15.45
C SER A 7 -22.10 -22.85 -13.93
N HIS A 8 -22.29 -24.03 -13.34
CA HIS A 8 -22.15 -24.25 -11.91
C HIS A 8 -20.98 -25.20 -11.62
N GLU A 9 -20.15 -24.83 -10.65
CA GLU A 9 -19.02 -25.64 -10.19
C GLU A 9 -19.06 -25.79 -8.67
N ARG A 10 -18.79 -27.00 -8.18
CA ARG A 10 -18.64 -27.26 -6.75
C ARG A 10 -17.22 -26.91 -6.33
N VAL A 11 -17.08 -26.09 -5.29
CA VAL A 11 -15.78 -25.66 -4.74
C VAL A 11 -15.79 -25.92 -3.25
N GLU A 12 -14.86 -26.74 -2.77
CA GLU A 12 -14.72 -27.09 -1.36
C GLU A 12 -13.96 -26.02 -0.57
N VAL A 13 -12.97 -25.38 -1.20
CA VAL A 13 -12.09 -24.41 -0.54
C VAL A 13 -11.80 -23.25 -1.47
N ILE A 14 -11.90 -22.03 -0.93
CA ILE A 14 -11.46 -20.79 -1.59
C ILE A 14 -10.27 -20.24 -0.83
N LEU A 15 -9.09 -20.20 -1.49
CA LEU A 15 -7.91 -19.53 -0.97
C LEU A 15 -7.78 -18.14 -1.58
N LEU A 16 -7.95 -17.11 -0.76
CA LEU A 16 -7.87 -15.73 -1.21
C LEU A 16 -6.40 -15.27 -1.31
N ALA A 17 -5.83 -15.36 -2.51
CA ALA A 17 -4.49 -14.83 -2.83
C ALA A 17 -4.55 -13.42 -3.46
N ILE A 18 -5.50 -12.58 -3.03
CA ILE A 18 -5.81 -11.26 -3.63
C ILE A 18 -4.98 -10.11 -3.04
N GLY A 19 -3.95 -10.43 -2.24
CA GLY A 19 -3.01 -9.47 -1.69
C GLY A 19 -3.46 -8.79 -0.40
N TYR A 20 -2.82 -7.66 -0.08
CA TYR A 20 -2.94 -6.96 1.20
C TYR A 20 -3.15 -5.46 0.99
N ARG A 21 -3.71 -4.80 2.01
CA ARG A 21 -3.73 -3.34 2.13
C ARG A 21 -2.74 -2.90 3.23
N PRO A 22 -2.14 -1.70 3.15
CA PRO A 22 -1.37 -1.15 4.25
C PRO A 22 -2.23 -1.04 5.51
N ASP A 23 -1.71 -1.52 6.64
CA ASP A 23 -2.37 -1.41 7.94
C ASP A 23 -1.96 -0.10 8.61
N LEU A 24 -2.75 0.96 8.37
CA LEU A 24 -2.45 2.32 8.79
C LEU A 24 -3.60 3.05 9.53
N PRO A 25 -4.57 2.40 10.20
CA PRO A 25 -5.70 3.10 10.81
C PRO A 25 -5.28 4.15 11.85
N TYR A 26 -4.11 3.98 12.47
CA TYR A 26 -3.50 4.94 13.39
C TYR A 26 -3.16 6.30 12.76
N LEU A 27 -3.23 6.45 11.43
CA LEU A 27 -3.00 7.71 10.72
C LEU A 27 -4.31 8.43 10.31
N ALA A 28 -5.49 7.86 10.61
CA ALA A 28 -6.77 8.39 10.14
C ALA A 28 -7.02 9.84 10.61
N GLU A 29 -6.73 10.14 11.88
CA GLU A 29 -6.94 11.47 12.46
C GLU A 29 -6.00 12.54 11.91
N LEU A 30 -4.92 12.15 11.23
CA LEU A 30 -3.94 13.07 10.64
C LEU A 30 -4.35 13.55 9.24
N GLY A 31 -5.49 13.10 8.71
CA GLY A 31 -5.88 13.34 7.31
C GLY A 31 -4.90 12.71 6.31
N ALA A 32 -4.16 11.69 6.76
CA ALA A 32 -3.05 11.11 6.01
C ALA A 32 -3.47 10.07 4.98
N LEU A 33 -4.72 9.61 5.07
CA LEU A 33 -5.31 8.56 4.26
C LEU A 33 -6.47 9.12 3.43
N ASP A 34 -6.75 8.51 2.28
CA ASP A 34 -8.00 8.74 1.55
C ASP A 34 -9.16 7.91 2.14
N ASP A 35 -10.35 8.06 1.56
CA ASP A 35 -11.57 7.37 2.01
C ASP A 35 -11.48 5.83 1.91
N ARG A 36 -10.44 5.29 1.26
CA ARG A 36 -10.17 3.86 1.13
C ARG A 36 -9.04 3.39 2.05
N GLY A 37 -8.56 4.26 2.94
CA GLY A 37 -7.44 3.98 3.85
C GLY A 37 -6.08 3.98 3.16
N VAL A 38 -5.98 4.51 1.93
CA VAL A 38 -4.72 4.55 1.16
C VAL A 38 -3.94 5.81 1.52
N PRO A 39 -2.62 5.70 1.80
CA PRO A 39 -1.75 6.83 2.04
C PRO A 39 -1.80 7.91 0.96
N ARG A 40 -2.10 9.15 1.35
CA ARG A 40 -2.03 10.33 0.49
C ARG A 40 -0.58 10.81 0.38
N GLN A 41 0.23 10.09 -0.37
CA GLN A 41 1.65 10.37 -0.51
C GLN A 41 2.05 10.70 -1.95
N ARG A 42 3.13 11.47 -2.10
CA ARG A 42 3.90 11.56 -3.35
C ARG A 42 5.39 11.43 -3.03
N PRO A 43 6.17 10.83 -3.93
CA PRO A 43 7.20 9.80 -3.67
C PRO A 43 7.52 9.43 -2.20
N GLY A 44 6.51 9.04 -1.43
CA GLY A 44 6.63 8.64 -0.02
C GLY A 44 6.48 9.78 0.99
N VAL A 45 6.30 11.02 0.57
CA VAL A 45 6.09 12.17 1.45
C VAL A 45 4.61 12.48 1.55
N PHE A 46 4.11 12.64 2.78
CA PHE A 46 2.76 13.15 3.00
C PHE A 46 2.68 14.61 2.54
N THR A 47 1.81 14.89 1.57
CA THR A 47 1.83 16.18 0.86
C THR A 47 1.28 17.35 1.67
N THR A 48 0.60 17.08 2.80
CA THR A 48 -0.11 18.10 3.59
C THR A 48 0.59 18.43 4.91
N HIS A 49 1.41 17.52 5.47
CA HIS A 49 2.30 17.79 6.61
C HIS A 49 3.73 17.29 6.35
N PRO A 50 4.76 18.17 6.39
CA PRO A 50 6.14 17.81 6.06
C PRO A 50 6.79 16.76 6.96
N ARG A 51 6.22 16.50 8.15
CA ARG A 51 6.82 15.63 9.17
C ARG A 51 6.37 14.17 9.11
N LEU A 52 5.56 13.80 8.12
CA LEU A 52 5.12 12.42 7.92
C LEU A 52 5.67 11.87 6.60
N GLY A 53 6.47 10.81 6.72
CA GLY A 53 6.98 10.03 5.61
C GLY A 53 6.47 8.61 5.67
N TYR A 54 6.26 8.02 4.50
CA TYR A 54 5.96 6.61 4.32
C TYR A 54 7.21 5.87 3.85
N LEU A 55 7.31 4.59 4.18
CA LEU A 55 8.36 3.70 3.70
C LEU A 55 7.81 2.29 3.53
N GLY A 56 8.29 1.55 2.52
CA GLY A 56 7.92 0.16 2.31
C GLY A 56 6.58 -0.05 1.60
N LEU A 57 5.92 1.01 1.11
CA LEU A 57 4.66 0.85 0.38
C LEU A 57 4.91 0.33 -1.04
N LYS A 58 4.02 -0.53 -1.53
CA LYS A 58 4.08 -1.00 -2.93
C LYS A 58 3.95 0.20 -3.86
N TRP A 59 4.81 0.29 -4.88
CA TRP A 59 4.84 1.42 -5.82
C TRP A 59 5.03 2.80 -5.17
N GLN A 60 5.63 2.87 -3.97
CA GLN A 60 5.87 4.14 -3.31
C GLN A 60 6.72 5.10 -4.14
N ARG A 61 7.86 4.60 -4.60
CA ARG A 61 8.79 5.30 -5.48
C ARG A 61 9.20 4.45 -6.68
N ALA A 62 9.17 3.12 -6.53
CA ALA A 62 9.46 2.14 -7.57
C ALA A 62 8.68 0.84 -7.31
N ALA A 63 8.63 -0.06 -8.31
CA ALA A 63 7.99 -1.37 -8.19
C ALA A 63 8.48 -2.16 -6.96
N ALA A 64 9.78 -2.05 -6.67
CA ALA A 64 10.46 -2.79 -5.62
C ALA A 64 10.40 -2.13 -4.23
N SER A 65 9.67 -1.03 -4.06
CA SER A 65 9.61 -0.27 -2.80
C SER A 65 9.18 -1.09 -1.57
N ASN A 66 8.38 -2.14 -1.77
CA ASN A 66 7.92 -3.06 -0.72
C ASN A 66 8.74 -4.37 -0.65
N SER A 67 9.96 -4.37 -1.19
CA SER A 67 10.87 -5.51 -1.12
C SER A 67 12.09 -5.19 -0.26
N LEU A 68 12.67 -6.22 0.35
CA LEU A 68 13.92 -6.08 1.11
C LEU A 68 15.04 -5.44 0.29
N ARG A 69 15.15 -5.81 -1.00
CA ARG A 69 16.16 -5.24 -1.91
C ARG A 69 15.89 -3.77 -2.24
N GLY A 70 14.64 -3.38 -2.44
CA GLY A 70 14.28 -2.06 -2.96
C GLY A 70 14.09 -0.98 -1.89
N VAL A 71 13.58 -1.34 -0.71
CA VAL A 71 13.18 -0.37 0.34
C VAL A 71 14.34 0.52 0.81
N GLY A 72 15.57 0.00 0.84
CA GLY A 72 16.74 0.76 1.27
C GLY A 72 17.08 1.96 0.36
N ARG A 73 16.66 1.96 -0.91
CA ARG A 73 16.80 3.12 -1.81
C ARG A 73 15.79 4.22 -1.47
N ASP A 74 14.62 3.84 -0.98
CA ASP A 74 13.57 4.78 -0.57
C ASP A 74 13.90 5.41 0.77
N ALA A 75 14.38 4.61 1.73
CA ALA A 75 14.85 5.11 3.02
C ALA A 75 15.94 6.18 2.87
N ARG A 76 16.97 5.91 2.05
CA ARG A 76 18.06 6.87 1.79
C ARG A 76 17.59 8.16 1.11
N TYR A 77 16.56 8.08 0.28
CA TYR A 77 16.01 9.26 -0.39
C TYR A 77 15.20 10.13 0.56
N GLN A 78 14.45 9.51 1.47
CA GLN A 78 13.66 10.19 2.49
C GLN A 78 14.59 10.84 3.52
N ALA A 79 15.57 10.10 4.05
CA ALA A 79 16.51 10.63 5.03
C ALA A 79 17.35 11.82 4.54
N ARG A 80 17.52 11.99 3.21
CA ARG A 80 18.21 13.16 2.63
C ARG A 80 17.32 14.41 2.48
N ARG A 81 16.01 14.27 2.69
CA ARG A 81 15.00 15.33 2.55
C ARG A 81 14.40 15.78 3.88
N TRP A 82 14.87 15.17 4.97
CA TRP A 82 14.56 15.53 6.34
C TRP A 82 15.74 16.32 6.89
#